data_AF-U5ER41-F1
#
_entry.id   AF-U5ER41-F1
#
_cell.length_a   1.000
_cell.length_b   1.000
_cell.length_c   1.000
_cell.angle_alpha   90.00
_cell.angle_beta   90.00
_cell.angle_gamma   90.00
#
_symmetry.space_group_name_H-M   'P 1'
#
loop_
_entity.id
_entity.type
_entity.pdbx_description
1 polymer ?
#
loop_
_entity_poly.entity_id
_entity_poly.type
_entity_poly.pdbx_seq_one_letter_code
_entity_poly.pdbx_strand_id
1 'polypeptide(L)'
;MPFHAKPEEIATFANVTMQKKYEEIDSLIKASQGRATTVEDGRSMVGAAGGAFQNVMVEYLKSARELNEALMTNARNVGNVATEIDNQEALSAQAMMGATATLNI
;
A
#
# COMPACT_ATOMS: atom_id res chain seq x y z
N MET A 1 19.50 -16.02 -0.28
CA MET A 1 19.65 -14.76 -1.03
C MET A 1 19.08 -13.67 -0.12
N PRO A 2 19.91 -12.81 0.48
CA PRO A 2 19.42 -11.69 1.27
C PRO A 2 18.64 -10.74 0.34
N PHE A 3 17.64 -10.05 0.88
CA PHE A 3 16.92 -9.01 0.15
C PHE A 3 17.93 -7.93 -0.29
N HIS A 4 18.18 -7.79 -1.60
CA HIS A 4 19.19 -6.86 -2.13
C HIS A 4 18.76 -5.39 -2.16
N ALA A 5 17.60 -5.04 -1.61
CA ALA A 5 17.15 -3.65 -1.56
C ALA A 5 17.65 -3.00 -0.27
N LYS A 6 18.32 -1.85 -0.40
CA LYS A 6 18.85 -1.12 0.75
C LYS A 6 17.69 -0.65 1.63
N PRO A 7 17.84 -0.58 2.97
CA PRO A 7 16.79 -0.10 3.87
C PRO A 7 16.20 1.26 3.44
N GLU A 8 17.03 2.15 2.93
CA GLU A 8 16.64 3.46 2.38
C GLU A 8 15.73 3.38 1.15
N GLU A 9 15.97 2.40 0.26
CA GLU A 9 15.16 2.19 -0.95
C GLU A 9 13.78 1.64 -0.56
N ILE A 10 13.72 0.77 0.44
CA ILE A 10 12.48 0.19 0.93
C ILE A 10 11.67 1.23 1.71
N ALA A 11 12.33 2.08 2.51
CA ALA A 11 11.69 3.20 3.18
C ALA A 11 11.15 4.23 2.18
N THR A 12 11.90 4.51 1.11
CA THR A 12 11.45 5.41 0.03
C THR A 12 10.25 4.81 -0.71
N PHE A 13 10.29 3.52 -1.02
CA PHE A 13 9.17 2.82 -1.65
C PHE A 13 7.91 2.87 -0.77
N ALA A 14 8.01 2.45 0.49
CA ALA A 14 6.86 2.32 1.40
C ALA A 14 6.26 3.69 1.77
N ASN A 15 7.10 4.68 2.06
CA ASN A 15 6.64 5.97 2.62
C ASN A 15 6.41 7.05 1.57
N VAL A 16 7.12 7.01 0.43
CA VAL A 16 7.03 8.07 -0.59
C VAL A 16 6.28 7.56 -1.81
N THR A 17 6.76 6.48 -2.42
CA THR A 17 6.18 5.99 -3.69
C THR A 17 4.77 5.44 -3.49
N MET A 18 4.57 4.61 -2.47
CA MET A 18 3.27 3.99 -2.21
C MET A 18 2.26 4.98 -1.63
N GLN A 19 2.70 5.94 -0.82
CA GLN A 19 1.85 7.06 -0.38
C GLN A 19 1.36 7.89 -1.58
N LYS A 20 2.25 8.25 -2.51
CA LYS A 20 1.87 8.97 -3.72
C LYS A 20 0.90 8.17 -4.58
N LYS A 21 1.13 6.86 -4.74
CA LYS A 21 0.21 5.98 -5.49
C LYS A 21 -1.15 5.86 -4.83
N TYR A 22 -1.19 5.81 -3.50
CA TYR A 22 -2.43 5.82 -2.75
C TYR A 22 -3.25 7.09 -3.01
N GLU A 23 -2.60 8.25 -3.01
CA GLU A 23 -3.24 9.54 -3.29
C GLU A 23 -3.72 9.65 -4.74
N GLU A 24 -2.94 9.15 -5.71
CA GLU A 24 -3.34 9.07 -7.12
C GLU A 24 -4.60 8.20 -7.29
N ILE A 25 -4.65 7.03 -6.66
CA ILE A 25 -5.81 6.13 -6.71
C ILE A 25 -7.02 6.76 -6.02
N ASP A 26 -6.84 7.39 -4.85
CA ASP A 26 -7.92 8.07 -4.13
C ASP A 26 -8.51 9.22 -4.96
N SER A 27 -7.67 9.96 -5.68
CA SER A 27 -8.12 11.00 -6.62
C SER A 27 -8.98 10.41 -7.76
N LEU A 28 -8.57 9.26 -8.32
CA LEU A 28 -9.36 8.56 -9.35
C LEU A 28 -10.69 8.03 -8.81
N ILE A 29 -10.72 7.54 -7.57
CA ILE A 29 -11.96 7.09 -6.89
C ILE A 29 -12.90 8.28 -6.71
N LYS A 30 -12.40 9.42 -6.22
CA LYS A 30 -13.18 10.67 -6.06
C LYS A 30 -13.71 11.19 -7.39
N ALA A 31 -12.88 11.18 -8.44
CA ALA A 31 -13.31 11.58 -9.78
C ALA A 31 -14.41 10.66 -10.33
N SER A 32 -14.27 9.35 -10.10
CA SER A 32 -15.28 8.35 -10.50
C SER A 32 -16.59 8.56 -9.75
N GLN A 33 -16.54 8.87 -8.45
CA GLN A 33 -17.71 9.21 -7.65
C GLN A 33 -18.41 10.48 -8.17
N GLY A 34 -17.66 11.55 -8.46
CA GLY A 34 -18.23 12.78 -9.00
C GLY A 34 -18.91 12.59 -10.36
N ARG A 35 -18.33 11.74 -11.23
CA ARG A 35 -18.95 11.37 -12.51
C ARG A 35 -20.21 10.54 -12.32
N ALA A 36 -20.23 9.61 -11.36
CA ALA A 36 -21.42 8.82 -11.04
C ALA A 36 -22.59 9.71 -10.60
N THR A 37 -22.33 10.67 -9.70
CA THR A 37 -23.34 11.65 -9.27
C THR A 37 -23.84 12.51 -10.43
N THR A 38 -22.96 12.93 -11.34
CA THR A 38 -23.35 13.69 -12.53
C THR A 38 -24.30 12.89 -13.46
N VAL A 39 -24.06 11.58 -13.60
CA VAL A 39 -24.91 10.69 -14.41
C VAL A 39 -26.29 10.50 -13.78
N GLU A 40 -26.37 10.50 -12.44
CA GLU A 40 -27.61 10.47 -11.66
C GLU A 40 -28.43 11.76 -11.81
N ASP A 41 -27.80 12.92 -11.63
CA ASP A 41 -28.46 14.23 -11.73
C ASP A 41 -28.90 14.57 -13.17
N GLY A 42 -28.22 14.01 -14.16
CA GLY A 42 -28.41 14.28 -15.58
C GLY A 42 -29.70 13.75 -16.22
N ARG A 43 -30.65 13.18 -15.46
CA ARG A 43 -31.89 12.51 -15.96
C ARG A 43 -31.65 11.33 -16.92
N SER A 44 -30.41 10.96 -17.20
CA SER A 44 -30.02 9.89 -18.14
C SER A 44 -30.28 8.47 -17.61
N MET A 45 -30.43 8.29 -16.29
CA MET A 45 -30.64 6.98 -15.67
C MET A 45 -31.76 7.01 -14.62
N VAL A 46 -32.97 7.39 -15.00
CA VAL A 46 -34.14 7.37 -14.11
C VAL A 46 -34.82 6.00 -14.16
N GLY A 47 -35.13 5.42 -12.99
CA GLY A 47 -35.84 4.12 -12.86
C GLY A 47 -34.93 2.95 -12.45
N ALA A 48 -35.40 1.71 -12.65
CA ALA A 48 -34.72 0.51 -12.16
C ALA A 48 -33.26 0.34 -12.66
N ALA A 49 -32.97 0.83 -13.88
CA ALA A 49 -31.62 0.81 -14.44
C ALA A 49 -30.65 1.77 -13.72
N GLY A 50 -31.13 2.92 -13.25
CA GLY A 50 -30.35 3.86 -12.46
C GLY A 50 -30.02 3.31 -11.07
N GLY A 51 -31.01 2.72 -10.40
CA GLY A 51 -30.79 2.07 -9.11
C GLY A 51 -29.80 0.90 -9.19
N ALA A 52 -29.87 0.08 -10.24
CA ALA A 52 -28.90 -0.99 -10.47
C ALA A 52 -27.48 -0.45 -10.71
N PHE A 53 -27.34 0.60 -11.52
CA PHE A 53 -26.05 1.26 -11.76
C PHE A 53 -25.48 1.87 -10.48
N GLN A 54 -26.30 2.54 -9.67
CA GLN A 54 -25.88 3.10 -8.39
C GLN A 54 -25.35 2.03 -7.44
N ASN A 55 -26.06 0.90 -7.32
CA ASN A 55 -25.64 -0.19 -6.45
C ASN A 55 -24.29 -0.75 -6.88
N VAL A 56 -24.11 -1.04 -8.16
CA VAL A 56 -22.83 -1.53 -8.70
C VAL A 56 -21.71 -0.49 -8.52
N MET A 57 -22.02 0.79 -8.72
CA MET A 57 -21.03 1.86 -8.57
C MET A 57 -20.62 2.06 -7.10
N VAL A 58 -21.55 1.93 -6.16
CA VAL A 58 -21.25 1.97 -4.72
C VAL A 58 -20.35 0.80 -4.33
N GLU A 59 -20.66 -0.41 -4.79
CA GLU A 59 -19.83 -1.60 -4.55
C GLU A 59 -18.43 -1.43 -5.15
N TYR A 60 -18.34 -0.96 -6.40
CA TYR A 60 -17.08 -0.66 -7.07
C TYR A 60 -16.23 0.35 -6.27
N LEU A 61 -16.82 1.48 -5.87
CA LEU A 61 -16.12 2.51 -5.10
C LEU A 61 -15.67 1.99 -3.73
N LYS A 62 -16.47 1.13 -3.09
CA LYS A 62 -16.11 0.49 -1.83
C LYS A 62 -14.90 -0.44 -2.01
N SER A 63 -14.97 -1.38 -2.97
CA SER A 63 -13.86 -2.30 -3.24
C SER A 63 -12.60 -1.59 -3.69
N ALA A 64 -12.71 -0.48 -4.44
CA ALA A 64 -11.56 0.32 -4.85
C ALA A 64 -10.86 0.97 -3.64
N ARG A 65 -11.60 1.44 -2.64
CA ARG A 65 -11.03 1.98 -1.40
C ARG A 65 -10.36 0.89 -0.57
N GLU A 66 -11.03 -0.25 -0.38
CA GLU A 66 -10.48 -1.40 0.35
C GLU A 66 -9.18 -1.89 -0.29
N LEU A 67 -9.13 -1.97 -1.62
CA LEU A 67 -7.91 -2.30 -2.35
C LEU A 67 -6.80 -1.27 -2.12
N ASN A 68 -7.12 0.02 -2.15
CA ASN A 68 -6.14 1.08 -1.94
C ASN A 68 -5.54 1.03 -0.52
N GLU A 69 -6.37 0.79 0.48
CA GLU A 69 -5.96 0.58 1.88
C GLU A 69 -5.09 -0.68 2.04
N ALA A 70 -5.46 -1.79 1.40
CA ALA A 70 -4.70 -3.02 1.42
C ALA A 70 -3.30 -2.84 0.78
N LEU A 71 -3.22 -2.10 -0.33
CA LEU A 71 -1.95 -1.78 -1.00
C LEU A 71 -1.03 -0.95 -0.09
N MET A 72 -1.57 0.07 0.58
CA MET A 72 -0.81 0.87 1.56
C MET A 72 -0.35 0.01 2.74
N THR A 73 -1.22 -0.85 3.26
CA THR A 73 -0.91 -1.75 4.38
C THR A 73 0.21 -2.72 4.02
N ASN A 74 0.12 -3.33 2.83
CA ASN A 74 1.16 -4.23 2.31
C ASN A 74 2.49 -3.49 2.14
N ALA A 75 2.48 -2.25 1.63
CA ALA A 75 3.69 -1.44 1.51
C ALA A 75 4.36 -1.18 2.86
N ARG A 76 3.58 -0.86 3.90
CA ARG A 76 4.09 -0.67 5.26
C ARG A 76 4.65 -1.97 5.85
N ASN A 77 3.97 -3.10 5.63
CA ASN A 77 4.45 -4.40 6.06
C ASN A 77 5.80 -4.75 5.42
N VAL A 78 5.99 -4.46 4.13
CA VAL A 78 7.28 -4.62 3.45
C VAL A 78 8.36 -3.74 4.09
N GLY A 79 8.04 -2.49 4.44
CA GLY A 79 8.94 -1.61 5.18
C GLY A 79 9.34 -2.14 6.55
N ASN A 80 8.38 -2.71 7.30
CA ASN A 80 8.63 -3.28 8.62
C ASN A 80 9.52 -4.53 8.53
N VAL A 81 9.20 -5.45 7.61
CA VAL A 81 9.99 -6.68 7.40
C VAL A 81 11.42 -6.35 7.00
N ALA A 82 11.62 -5.35 6.14
CA ALA A 82 12.96 -4.89 5.78
C ALA A 82 13.77 -4.37 6.98
N THR A 83 13.12 -3.61 7.86
CA THR A 83 13.74 -3.12 9.10
C THR A 83 14.09 -4.27 10.04
N GLU A 84 13.24 -5.28 10.15
CA GLU A 84 13.50 -6.48 10.96
C GLU A 84 14.70 -7.29 10.43
N ILE A 85 14.80 -7.46 9.10
CA ILE A 85 15.94 -8.15 8.47
C ILE A 85 17.25 -7.41 8.76
N ASP A 86 17.28 -6.08 8.59
CA ASP A 86 18.47 -5.26 8.83
C ASP A 86 18.93 -5.36 10.31
N ASN A 87 17.98 -5.32 11.24
CA ASN A 87 18.26 -5.52 12.67
C ASN A 87 18.81 -6.93 12.97
N GLN A 88 18.28 -7.97 12.33
CA GLN A 88 18.77 -9.35 12.49
C GLN A 88 20.18 -9.52 11.91
N GLU A 89 20.48 -8.90 10.76
CA GLU A 89 21.82 -8.89 10.18
C GLU A 89 22.83 -8.17 11.09
N ALA A 90 22.45 -7.03 11.69
CA ALA A 90 23.29 -6.31 12.66
C ALA A 90 23.57 -7.13 13.94
N LEU A 91 22.55 -7.78 14.50
CA LEU A 91 22.68 -8.64 15.68
C LEU A 91 23.56 -9.87 15.42
N SER A 92 23.37 -10.53 14.28
CA SER A 92 24.17 -11.69 13.88
C SER A 92 25.63 -11.31 13.58
N ALA A 93 25.87 -10.13 12.98
CA ALA A 93 27.22 -9.59 12.83
C ALA A 93 27.91 -9.31 14.18
N GLN A 94 27.20 -8.73 15.15
CA GLN A 94 27.73 -8.53 16.51
C GLN A 94 28.05 -9.84 17.22
N ALA A 95 27.17 -10.84 17.12
CA ALA A 95 27.39 -12.16 17.70
C ALA A 95 28.64 -12.84 17.10
N MET A 96 28.86 -12.71 15.79
CA MET A 96 30.04 -13.25 15.10
C MET A 96 31.34 -12.57 15.54
N MET A 97 31.34 -11.24 15.75
CA MET A 97 32.51 -10.52 16.26
C MET A 97 32.82 -10.88 17.73
N GLY A 98 31.79 -11.06 18.56
CA GLY A 98 31.96 -11.50 19.94
C GLY A 98 32.52 -12.93 20.05
N ALA A 99 32.12 -13.81 19.12
CA ALA A 99 32.62 -15.19 19.03
C ALA A 99 34.07 -15.27 18.55
N THR A 100 34.50 -14.42 17.62
CA THR A 100 35.91 -14.37 17.17
C THR A 100 36.83 -13.78 18.24
N ALA A 101 36.34 -12.85 19.07
CA ALA A 101 37.12 -12.29 20.19
C ALA A 101 37.36 -13.29 21.34
N THR A 102 36.47 -14.27 21.53
CA THR A 102 36.57 -15.30 22.59
C THR A 102 37.43 -16.51 22.19
N LEU A 103 37.68 -16.72 20.89
CA LEU A 103 38.53 -17.79 20.36
C LEU A 103 40.04 -17.46 20.31
N ASN A 104 40.41 -16.22 20.67
CA ASN A 104 41.80 -15.74 20.61
C ASN A 104 42.49 -15.66 21.99
N ILE A 105 42.03 -16.47 22.95
CA ILE A 105 42.62 -16.66 24.28
C ILE A 105 43.10 -18.11 24.43
#